data_AF-A0A319B4S1-F1
#
_entry.id   AF-A0A319B4S1-F1
#
_cell.length_a   1.000
_cell.length_b   1.000
_cell.length_c   1.000
_cell.angle_alpha   90.00
_cell.angle_beta   90.00
_cell.angle_gamma   90.00
#
_symmetry.space_group_name_H-M   'P 1'
#
loop_
_entity.id
_entity.type
_entity.pdbx_description
1 polymer ?
#
loop_
_entity_poly.entity_id
_entity_poly.type
_entity_poly.pdbx_seq_one_letter_code
_entity_poly.pdbx_strand_id
1 'polypeptide(L)'
;MMWSFHPISVLLWLSLLAQGGLGHNSQSPLLPHEAYDSKTSSVQLVSSQDFSDSSLTQSCQDALYATLKCDKYVLKLGRGDYHGSLKSISLTDTVCSTECGQSLSTFHDNVVAQCGLDATVARGTPALSVIDSVWAGWNETCLRSPNGTYCNEIIDRFPSKVNPAEVA
;
A
#
# COMPACT_ATOMS: atom_id res chain seq x y z
N MET A 1 -30.11 8.50 53.23
CA MET A 1 -30.98 7.98 52.16
C MET A 1 -30.09 7.23 51.19
N MET A 2 -30.02 5.91 51.36
CA MET A 2 -29.29 4.99 50.49
C MET A 2 -30.06 4.81 49.19
N TRP A 3 -29.37 4.88 48.05
CA TRP A 3 -29.84 4.32 46.80
C TRP A 3 -28.89 3.18 46.41
N SER A 4 -29.46 1.99 46.37
CA SER A 4 -28.81 0.70 46.21
C SER A 4 -28.30 0.49 44.78
N PHE A 5 -27.06 0.02 44.66
CA PHE A 5 -26.52 -0.52 43.42
C PHE A 5 -27.07 -1.94 43.21
N HIS A 6 -27.74 -2.19 42.08
CA HIS A 6 -28.19 -3.51 41.65
C HIS A 6 -27.07 -4.24 40.89
N PRO A 7 -26.65 -5.46 41.28
CA PRO A 7 -25.48 -6.15 40.74
C PRO A 7 -25.85 -7.13 39.60
N ILE A 8 -26.61 -6.69 38.58
CA ILE A 8 -27.10 -7.61 37.53
C ILE A 8 -26.46 -7.37 36.14
N SER A 9 -25.76 -6.26 35.90
CA SER A 9 -25.19 -5.97 34.56
C SER A 9 -23.79 -6.52 34.27
N VAL A 10 -23.12 -7.17 35.24
CA VAL A 10 -21.72 -7.65 35.04
C VAL A 10 -21.65 -9.06 34.43
N LEU A 11 -22.74 -9.83 34.44
CA LEU A 11 -22.75 -11.21 33.95
C LEU A 11 -23.11 -11.36 32.46
N LEU A 12 -23.44 -10.28 31.77
CA LEU A 12 -23.71 -10.30 30.31
C LEU A 12 -22.49 -9.96 29.44
N TRP A 13 -21.35 -9.64 30.05
CA TRP A 13 -20.11 -9.28 29.33
C TRP A 13 -19.04 -10.39 29.30
N LEU A 14 -19.27 -11.54 29.95
CA LEU A 14 -18.30 -12.65 30.01
C LEU A 14 -18.67 -13.90 29.18
N SER A 15 -19.71 -13.83 28.34
CA SER A 15 -20.15 -14.98 27.51
C SER A 15 -19.81 -14.86 26.01
N LEU A 16 -19.04 -13.84 25.58
CA LEU A 16 -18.71 -13.62 24.16
C LEU A 16 -17.22 -13.76 23.81
N LEU A 17 -16.45 -14.54 24.59
CA LEU A 17 -15.02 -14.80 24.35
C LEU A 17 -14.68 -16.29 24.24
N ALA A 18 -15.62 -17.13 23.79
CA ALA A 18 -15.39 -18.58 23.70
C ALA A 18 -16.04 -19.25 22.49
N GLN A 19 -15.82 -18.73 21.28
CA GLN A 19 -15.82 -19.52 20.03
C GLN A 19 -14.74 -18.87 19.16
N GLY A 20 -13.55 -19.43 19.06
CA GLY A 20 -13.33 -20.70 18.37
C GLY A 20 -12.96 -20.35 16.94
N GLY A 21 -11.65 -20.27 16.69
CA GLY A 21 -11.09 -19.82 15.43
C GLY A 21 -11.51 -20.68 14.24
N LEU A 22 -11.74 -19.99 13.13
CA LEU A 22 -11.62 -20.53 11.79
C LEU A 22 -10.78 -19.53 11.01
N GLY A 23 -9.58 -19.95 10.60
CA GLY A 23 -8.71 -19.17 9.74
C GLY A 23 -9.42 -18.91 8.42
N HIS A 24 -9.77 -17.65 8.17
CA HIS A 24 -10.22 -17.21 6.86
C HIS A 24 -8.99 -17.03 5.98
N ASN A 25 -8.77 -18.03 5.12
CA ASN A 25 -7.88 -17.94 3.98
C ASN A 25 -8.49 -16.92 2.99
N SER A 26 -8.13 -15.65 3.13
CA SER A 26 -8.51 -14.60 2.18
C SER A 26 -7.65 -14.73 0.92
N GLN A 27 -7.98 -15.71 0.08
CA GLN A 27 -7.57 -15.68 -1.31
C GLN A 27 -8.44 -14.64 -2.04
N SER A 28 -7.91 -13.43 -2.20
CA SER A 28 -8.42 -12.46 -3.17
C SER A 28 -8.24 -13.03 -4.58
N PRO A 29 -9.30 -13.30 -5.36
CA PRO A 29 -9.14 -13.80 -6.72
C PRO A 29 -9.25 -12.61 -7.68
N LEU A 30 -8.18 -11.82 -7.79
CA LEU A 30 -7.99 -10.89 -8.91
C LEU A 30 -6.50 -10.89 -9.30
N LEU A 31 -6.11 -11.93 -10.04
CA LEU A 31 -4.88 -11.90 -10.84
C LEU A 31 -5.23 -12.39 -12.24
N PRO A 32 -5.35 -11.48 -13.22
CA PRO A 32 -5.18 -11.86 -14.62
C PRO A 32 -3.72 -12.29 -14.81
N HIS A 33 -3.54 -13.57 -15.12
CA HIS A 33 -2.30 -14.07 -15.74
C HIS A 33 -2.25 -13.52 -17.17
N GLU A 34 -1.77 -12.28 -17.32
CA GLU A 34 -1.38 -11.77 -18.63
C GLU A 34 0.13 -11.81 -18.80
N ALA A 35 0.52 -12.15 -20.03
CA ALA A 35 1.89 -12.39 -20.46
C ALA A 35 2.78 -11.18 -20.19
N TYR A 36 3.93 -11.45 -19.59
CA TYR A 36 4.98 -10.48 -19.25
C TYR A 36 5.66 -9.99 -20.54
N ASP A 37 5.33 -8.79 -20.99
CA ASP A 37 6.17 -8.02 -21.93
C ASP A 37 7.07 -7.08 -21.12
N SER A 38 8.36 -7.39 -21.07
CA SER A 38 9.35 -6.66 -20.29
C SER A 38 9.66 -5.26 -20.82
N LYS A 39 8.98 -4.80 -21.88
CA LYS A 39 9.33 -3.55 -22.59
C LYS A 39 8.36 -2.39 -22.40
N THR A 40 7.15 -2.63 -21.89
CA THR A 40 6.21 -1.57 -21.50
C THR A 40 5.28 -2.06 -20.39
N SER A 41 5.80 -2.18 -19.17
CA SER A 41 4.95 -2.46 -18.01
C SER A 41 4.16 -1.20 -17.67
N SER A 42 2.85 -1.25 -17.92
CA SER A 42 1.90 -0.17 -17.65
C SER A 42 0.79 -0.71 -16.78
N VAL A 43 0.41 0.03 -15.73
CA VAL A 43 -0.62 -0.36 -14.77
C VAL A 43 -1.52 0.80 -14.40
N GLN A 44 -2.76 0.51 -14.00
CA GLN A 44 -3.65 1.48 -13.37
C GLN A 44 -3.85 1.08 -11.91
N LEU A 45 -3.97 2.06 -11.02
CA LEU A 45 -4.23 1.82 -9.59
C LEU A 45 -5.70 1.48 -9.33
N VAL A 46 -6.58 2.01 -10.17
CA VAL A 46 -8.03 1.84 -10.14
C VAL A 46 -8.53 1.63 -11.57
N SER A 47 -9.66 0.96 -11.73
CA SER A 47 -10.27 0.74 -13.04
C SER A 47 -11.03 1.97 -13.50
N SER A 48 -11.12 2.15 -14.83
CA SER A 48 -11.99 3.16 -15.42
C SER A 48 -13.43 2.92 -14.95
N GLN A 49 -14.02 3.95 -14.33
CA GLN A 49 -15.37 3.99 -13.72
C GLN A 49 -15.46 3.68 -12.23
N ASP A 50 -14.36 3.35 -11.54
CA ASP A 50 -14.40 3.09 -10.08
C ASP A 50 -14.99 4.25 -9.27
N PHE A 51 -14.95 5.47 -9.82
CA PHE A 51 -15.47 6.70 -9.22
C PHE A 51 -16.54 7.39 -10.05
N SER A 52 -17.19 6.72 -11.00
CA SER A 52 -18.23 7.34 -11.85
C SER A 52 -19.45 7.84 -11.06
N ASP A 53 -19.75 7.23 -9.92
CA ASP A 53 -20.85 7.64 -9.03
C ASP A 53 -20.39 8.62 -7.93
N SER A 54 -19.13 9.06 -7.96
CA SER A 54 -18.59 10.02 -6.99
C SER A 54 -18.98 11.47 -7.33
N SER A 55 -18.81 12.38 -6.37
CA SER A 55 -18.95 13.82 -6.61
C SER A 55 -17.69 14.47 -7.21
N LEU A 56 -16.71 13.67 -7.66
CA LEU A 56 -15.47 14.18 -8.24
C LEU A 56 -15.73 14.76 -9.62
N THR A 57 -15.00 15.84 -9.96
CA THR A 57 -14.99 16.38 -11.31
C THR A 57 -14.45 15.36 -12.31
N GLN A 58 -14.85 15.48 -13.58
CA GLN A 58 -14.33 14.60 -14.62
C GLN A 58 -12.80 14.65 -14.71
N SER A 59 -12.20 15.84 -14.59
CA SER A 59 -10.74 15.98 -14.63
C SER A 59 -10.03 15.28 -13.47
N CYS A 60 -10.63 15.27 -12.27
CA CYS A 60 -10.11 14.51 -11.14
C CYS A 60 -10.24 13.00 -11.36
N GLN A 61 -11.37 12.53 -11.89
CA GLN A 61 -11.54 11.12 -12.25
C GLN A 61 -10.51 10.68 -13.30
N ASP A 62 -10.33 11.47 -14.37
CA ASP A 62 -9.34 11.20 -15.41
C ASP A 62 -7.91 11.14 -14.85
N ALA A 63 -7.59 12.00 -13.88
CA ALA A 63 -6.30 11.96 -13.18
C ALA A 63 -6.13 10.66 -12.36
N LEU A 64 -7.17 10.20 -11.67
CA LEU A 64 -7.15 8.96 -10.89
C LEU A 64 -7.09 7.70 -11.76
N TYR A 65 -7.61 7.74 -12.98
CA TYR A 65 -7.56 6.64 -13.94
C TYR A 65 -6.28 6.62 -14.79
N ALA A 66 -5.34 7.54 -14.57
CA ALA A 66 -4.13 7.62 -15.36
C ALA A 66 -3.30 6.34 -15.29
N THR A 67 -2.60 6.02 -16.38
CA THR A 67 -1.74 4.85 -16.45
C THR A 67 -0.35 5.18 -15.90
N LEU A 68 0.14 4.34 -14.99
CA LEU A 68 1.51 4.35 -14.49
C LEU A 68 2.42 3.50 -15.37
N LYS A 69 3.60 4.02 -15.70
CA LYS A 69 4.66 3.28 -16.39
C LYS A 69 5.57 2.59 -15.38
N CYS A 70 5.06 1.51 -14.80
CA CYS A 70 5.72 0.76 -13.73
C CYS A 70 5.54 -0.74 -13.94
N ASP A 71 6.47 -1.53 -13.41
CA ASP A 71 6.23 -2.96 -13.19
C ASP A 71 4.99 -3.17 -12.31
N LYS A 72 4.19 -4.19 -12.63
CA LYS A 72 2.95 -4.49 -11.91
C LYS A 72 3.14 -4.79 -10.43
N TYR A 73 4.35 -5.13 -10.00
CA TYR A 73 4.68 -5.29 -8.60
C TYR A 73 4.40 -4.01 -7.79
N VAL A 74 4.43 -2.82 -8.40
CA VAL A 74 4.13 -1.55 -7.73
C VAL A 74 2.76 -1.55 -7.04
N LEU A 75 1.78 -2.30 -7.57
CA LEU A 75 0.45 -2.43 -6.97
C LEU A 75 0.49 -3.10 -5.58
N LYS A 76 1.49 -3.95 -5.33
CA LYS A 76 1.69 -4.60 -4.03
C LYS A 76 2.31 -3.66 -2.99
N LEU A 77 2.88 -2.54 -3.43
CA LEU A 77 3.52 -1.54 -2.58
C LEU A 77 2.52 -0.59 -1.91
N GLY A 78 1.25 -0.64 -2.32
CA GLY A 78 0.17 0.14 -1.66
C GLY A 78 -0.30 -0.44 -0.33
N ARG A 79 0.27 -1.55 0.15
CA ARG A 79 -0.11 -2.16 1.43
C ARG A 79 0.56 -1.42 2.58
N GLY A 80 -0.16 -1.22 3.68
CA GLY A 80 0.33 -0.55 4.89
C GLY A 80 1.29 -1.38 5.74
N ASP A 81 2.22 -2.11 5.12
CA ASP A 81 3.21 -2.96 5.79
C ASP A 81 4.63 -2.54 5.35
N TYR A 82 5.65 -2.94 6.11
CA TYR A 82 7.03 -2.91 5.62
C TYR A 82 7.21 -3.92 4.49
N HIS A 83 7.74 -3.49 3.34
CA HIS A 83 7.84 -4.34 2.14
C HIS A 83 9.10 -5.20 2.13
N GLY A 84 10.20 -4.72 2.73
CA GLY A 84 11.46 -5.46 2.78
C GLY A 84 12.10 -5.67 1.39
N SER A 85 13.11 -6.56 1.31
CA SER A 85 13.71 -6.86 0.01
C SER A 85 12.76 -7.68 -0.84
N LEU A 86 12.77 -7.42 -2.15
CA LEU A 86 12.08 -8.25 -3.12
C LEU A 86 12.80 -9.58 -3.42
N LYS A 87 13.94 -9.83 -2.75
CA LYS A 87 14.84 -10.99 -2.88
C LYS A 87 15.37 -11.22 -4.29
N SER A 88 15.25 -10.22 -5.16
CA SER A 88 15.71 -10.22 -6.54
C SER A 88 16.12 -8.81 -6.93
N ILE A 89 17.42 -8.60 -7.13
CA ILE A 89 17.96 -7.31 -7.56
C ILE A 89 17.38 -6.91 -8.93
N SER A 90 17.25 -7.85 -9.88
CA SER A 90 16.70 -7.55 -11.21
C SER A 90 15.24 -7.09 -11.15
N LEU A 91 14.41 -7.71 -10.29
CA LEU A 91 13.04 -7.26 -10.06
C LEU A 91 13.05 -5.89 -9.38
N THR A 92 13.88 -5.70 -8.36
CA THR A 92 14.00 -4.43 -7.64
C THR A 92 14.43 -3.30 -8.57
N ASP A 93 15.38 -3.53 -9.48
CA ASP A 93 15.82 -2.54 -10.47
C ASP A 93 14.70 -2.18 -11.47
N THR A 94 13.84 -3.14 -11.83
CA THR A 94 12.70 -2.90 -12.73
C THR A 94 11.61 -2.08 -12.04
N VAL A 95 11.24 -2.47 -10.80
CA VAL A 95 10.27 -1.74 -9.95
C VAL A 95 10.76 -0.33 -9.65
N CYS A 96 12.04 -0.19 -9.31
CA CYS A 96 12.68 1.06 -8.93
C CYS A 96 13.32 1.80 -10.11
N SER A 97 12.86 1.52 -11.33
CA SER A 97 13.33 2.23 -12.51
C SER A 97 13.03 3.72 -12.40
N THR A 98 13.90 4.55 -12.99
CA THR A 98 13.72 6.01 -13.02
C THR A 98 12.39 6.39 -13.68
N GLU A 99 11.96 5.65 -14.72
CA GLU A 99 10.68 5.88 -15.39
C GLU A 99 9.50 5.63 -14.46
N CYS A 100 9.52 4.57 -13.65
CA CYS A 100 8.47 4.31 -12.68
C CYS A 100 8.39 5.40 -11.60
N GLY A 101 9.55 5.79 -11.03
CA GLY A 101 9.60 6.88 -10.06
C GLY A 101 9.05 8.21 -10.61
N GLN A 102 9.41 8.56 -11.85
CA GLN A 102 8.88 9.75 -12.53
C GLN A 102 7.39 9.63 -12.83
N SER A 103 6.92 8.43 -13.21
CA SER A 103 5.51 8.18 -13.48
C SER A 103 4.66 8.30 -12.23
N LEU A 104 5.13 7.77 -11.09
CA LEU A 104 4.49 7.96 -9.79
C LEU A 104 4.47 9.45 -9.44
N SER A 105 5.60 10.16 -9.60
CA SER A 105 5.72 11.62 -9.47
C SER A 105 4.65 12.39 -10.19
N THR A 106 4.58 12.14 -11.48
CA THR A 106 3.64 12.83 -12.34
C THR A 106 2.20 12.50 -11.96
N PHE A 107 1.90 11.25 -11.59
CA PHE A 107 0.57 10.84 -11.17
C PHE A 107 0.12 11.59 -9.91
N HIS A 108 0.94 11.60 -8.85
CA HIS A 108 0.60 12.31 -7.61
C HIS A 108 0.36 13.79 -7.86
N ASP A 109 1.29 14.46 -8.55
CA ASP A 109 1.20 15.90 -8.81
C ASP A 109 -0.03 16.23 -9.66
N ASN A 110 -0.38 15.36 -10.61
CA ASN A 110 -1.60 15.50 -11.40
C ASN A 110 -2.86 15.31 -10.54
N VAL A 111 -2.90 14.35 -9.62
CA VAL A 111 -4.03 14.19 -8.70
C VAL A 111 -4.16 15.43 -7.80
N VAL A 112 -3.06 15.94 -7.24
CA VAL A 112 -3.09 17.19 -6.46
C VAL A 112 -3.63 18.34 -7.29
N ALA A 113 -3.18 18.49 -8.54
CA ALA A 113 -3.60 19.57 -9.42
C ALA A 113 -5.08 19.49 -9.83
N GLN A 114 -5.60 18.29 -10.11
CA GLN A 114 -6.95 18.10 -10.65
C GLN A 114 -8.02 17.88 -9.57
N CYS A 115 -7.66 17.24 -8.45
CA CYS A 115 -8.57 16.93 -7.36
C CYS A 115 -8.46 17.92 -6.19
N GLY A 116 -7.28 18.51 -5.98
CA GLY A 116 -6.97 19.22 -4.73
C GLY A 116 -6.76 18.26 -3.55
N LEU A 117 -6.45 18.82 -2.38
CA LEU A 117 -6.13 18.05 -1.18
C LEU A 117 -7.39 17.57 -0.41
N ASP A 118 -8.52 18.25 -0.61
CA ASP A 118 -9.76 18.00 0.16
C ASP A 118 -10.78 17.11 -0.55
N ALA A 119 -10.55 16.77 -1.83
CA ALA A 119 -11.44 15.89 -2.57
C ALA A 119 -11.40 14.47 -1.99
N THR A 120 -12.55 13.81 -1.96
CA THR A 120 -12.69 12.46 -1.40
C THR A 120 -13.32 11.50 -2.40
N VAL A 121 -12.73 10.31 -2.57
CA VAL A 121 -13.29 9.22 -3.39
C VAL A 121 -14.43 8.48 -2.69
N ALA A 122 -14.43 8.51 -1.36
CA ALA A 122 -15.49 7.99 -0.49
C ALA A 122 -15.52 8.79 0.81
N ARG A 123 -16.57 8.63 1.63
CA ARG A 123 -16.71 9.36 2.89
C ARG A 123 -15.47 9.18 3.79
N GLY A 124 -14.69 10.24 3.96
CA GLY A 124 -13.48 10.26 4.79
C GLY A 124 -12.24 9.68 4.12
N THR A 125 -12.30 9.31 2.84
CA THR A 125 -11.17 8.77 2.07
C THR A 125 -10.70 9.80 1.04
N PRO A 126 -9.55 10.47 1.26
CA PRO A 126 -9.02 11.45 0.31
C PRO A 126 -8.75 10.81 -1.07
N ALA A 127 -8.99 11.55 -2.15
CA ALA A 127 -8.65 11.10 -3.50
C ALA A 127 -7.14 10.82 -3.64
N LEU A 128 -6.32 11.62 -2.98
CA LEU A 128 -4.86 11.47 -2.96
C LEU A 128 -4.40 10.12 -2.36
N SER A 129 -5.22 9.50 -1.50
CA SER A 129 -4.90 8.20 -0.91
C SER A 129 -4.74 7.06 -1.92
N VAL A 130 -5.31 7.20 -3.13
CA VAL A 130 -5.17 6.24 -4.23
C VAL A 130 -3.70 6.06 -4.62
N ILE A 131 -2.91 7.14 -4.62
CA ILE A 131 -1.49 7.11 -5.00
C ILE A 131 -0.55 7.13 -3.80
N ASP A 132 -0.89 7.81 -2.70
CA ASP A 132 0.02 8.04 -1.57
C ASP A 132 0.59 6.74 -0.99
N SER A 133 -0.25 5.72 -0.82
CA SER A 133 0.19 4.45 -0.24
C SER A 133 1.19 3.74 -1.16
N VAL A 134 0.90 3.71 -2.46
CA VAL A 134 1.76 3.08 -3.47
C VAL A 134 3.09 3.83 -3.59
N TRP A 135 3.01 5.16 -3.59
CA TRP A 135 4.19 6.00 -3.61
C TRP A 135 5.07 5.77 -2.38
N ALA A 136 4.47 5.78 -1.19
CA ALA A 136 5.21 5.59 0.06
C ALA A 136 5.93 4.23 0.07
N GLY A 137 5.24 3.16 -0.33
CA GLY A 137 5.86 1.83 -0.45
C GLY A 137 6.94 1.76 -1.52
N TRP A 138 6.79 2.48 -2.64
CA TRP A 138 7.85 2.60 -3.65
C TRP A 138 9.07 3.32 -3.10
N ASN A 139 8.89 4.45 -2.43
CA ASN A 139 9.97 5.21 -1.79
C ASN A 139 10.72 4.37 -0.74
N GLU A 140 10.00 3.58 0.07
CA GLU A 140 10.60 2.65 1.02
C GLU A 140 11.42 1.57 0.31
N THR A 141 10.80 0.88 -0.65
CA THR A 141 11.41 -0.24 -1.39
C THR A 141 12.65 0.20 -2.18
N CYS A 142 12.57 1.39 -2.78
CA CYS A 142 13.56 1.89 -3.73
C CYS A 142 14.62 2.81 -3.11
N LEU A 143 14.57 3.02 -1.79
CA LEU A 143 15.58 3.78 -1.08
C LEU A 143 16.94 3.12 -1.23
N ARG A 144 17.94 3.90 -1.64
CA ARG A 144 19.33 3.45 -1.77
C ARG A 144 20.23 4.14 -0.75
N SER A 145 21.20 3.39 -0.25
CA SER A 145 22.34 3.91 0.51
C SER A 145 23.25 4.80 -0.36
N PRO A 146 24.18 5.58 0.23
CA PRO A 146 25.16 6.36 -0.54
C PRO A 146 26.01 5.52 -1.51
N ASN A 147 26.20 4.23 -1.22
CA ASN A 147 26.95 3.30 -2.06
C ASN A 147 26.08 2.64 -3.14
N GLY A 148 24.83 3.09 -3.33
CA GLY A 148 23.91 2.60 -4.35
C GLY A 148 23.20 1.28 -4.03
N THR A 149 23.50 0.64 -2.90
CA THR A 149 22.81 -0.59 -2.46
C THR A 149 21.43 -0.24 -1.90
N TYR A 150 20.40 -0.99 -2.26
CA TYR A 150 19.04 -0.85 -1.71
C TYR A 150 19.05 -1.04 -0.19
N CYS A 151 18.36 -0.16 0.54
CA CYS A 151 18.31 -0.21 2.00
C CYS A 151 17.69 -1.51 2.51
N ASN A 152 16.64 -2.00 1.84
CA ASN A 152 16.01 -3.26 2.22
C ASN A 152 16.92 -4.49 2.03
N GLU A 153 17.85 -4.46 1.08
CA GLU A 153 18.91 -5.49 0.95
C GLU A 153 19.92 -5.44 2.09
N ILE A 154 20.20 -4.25 2.63
CA ILE A 154 21.10 -4.08 3.77
C ILE A 154 20.42 -4.61 5.04
N ILE A 155 19.16 -4.23 5.27
CA ILE A 155 18.38 -4.64 6.44
C ILE A 155 18.24 -6.16 6.50
N ASP A 156 18.00 -6.80 5.36
CA ASP A 156 17.82 -8.25 5.29
C ASP A 156 19.10 -9.06 5.56
N ARG A 157 20.27 -8.41 5.59
CA ARG A 157 21.53 -9.03 6.01
C ARG A 157 21.78 -8.92 7.50
N PHE A 158 21.01 -8.12 8.22
CA PHE A 158 21.16 -8.05 9.67
C PHE A 158 20.78 -9.38 10.30
N PRO A 159 21.60 -9.90 11.22
CA PRO A 159 21.27 -11.13 11.92
C PRO A 159 19.99 -10.91 12.72
N SER A 160 19.06 -11.87 12.64
CA SER A 160 17.78 -11.83 13.38
C SER A 160 17.97 -11.86 14.90
N LYS A 161 19.18 -12.16 15.37
CA LYS A 161 19.62 -12.02 16.75
C LYS A 161 21.04 -11.47 16.76
N VAL A 162 21.22 -10.33 17.41
CA VAL A 162 22.54 -9.94 17.89
C VAL A 162 22.86 -10.86 19.06
N ASN A 163 23.93 -11.66 18.95
CA ASN A 163 24.46 -12.33 20.12
C ASN A 163 25.05 -11.25 21.04
N PRO A 164 24.56 -11.06 22.28
CA PRO A 164 25.12 -10.06 23.18
C PRO A 164 26.61 -10.24 23.45
N ALA A 165 27.16 -11.45 23.22
CA ALA A 165 28.58 -11.75 23.36
C ALA A 165 29.45 -11.28 22.18
N GLU A 166 28.88 -10.82 21.05
CA GLU A 166 29.62 -10.33 19.87
C GLU A 166 29.73 -8.79 19.82
N VAL A 167 29.07 -8.08 20.74
CA VAL A 167 29.01 -6.60 20.79
C VAL A 167 29.73 -6.05 22.04
N ALA A 168 30.44 -6.91 22.77
CA ALA A 168 31.29 -6.57 23.92
C ALA A 168 32.76 -6.79 23.59
#